data_AF-A0A922ALZ1-F1
#
_entry.id   AF-A0A922ALZ1-F1
#
_cell.length_a   1.000
_cell.length_b   1.000
_cell.length_c   1.000
_cell.angle_alpha   90.00
_cell.angle_beta   90.00
_cell.angle_gamma   90.00
#
_symmetry.space_group_name_H-M   'P 1'
#
loop_
_entity.id
_entity.type
_entity.pdbx_description
1 polymer ?
#
loop_
_entity_poly.entity_id
_entity_poly.type
_entity_poly.pdbx_seq_one_letter_code
_entity_poly.pdbx_strand_id
1 'polypeptide(L)'
;VRTLLRHLLANVLNFLGIKQLYEMKLIHVQSHKLLCQICEVISNSDEQERTDSHVYGAIIRAVKSGIIEFVFEMLRENPDLVWTNDKRGRNLFSLAVLHRQAKILSQLLELHLSTTRTCSLDVNGNGMLHMAGMSERSTMLNRIPGAALQMQKELQWFKEVETIVHPMVREAKNNDGLTPRELFTNNHKDMLKMGEQWMKDTATSCTVVSALIVTIMFAAAFTIPGGNKQDDGLPLFLHEDLFMVFIISDALSLFSSSTSVLIFLGILTSRYAEDDFLWSLPTKMIIGLSTLFFSIATMMMAFSATILIMLRGQSWIVDPIICLAGVPVALFVMMQFRLLVEMFISTYGPGIFDRKIKLTFN
;
A
#
# COMPACT_ATOMS: atom_id res chain seq x y z
N VAL A 1 48.60 14.97 4.93
CA VAL A 1 47.32 15.66 4.62
C VAL A 1 46.56 15.00 3.46
N ARG A 2 47.15 14.83 2.26
CA ARG A 2 46.45 14.28 1.08
C ARG A 2 45.95 12.83 1.23
N THR A 3 46.70 11.98 1.93
CA THR A 3 46.34 10.58 2.24
C THR A 3 45.23 10.48 3.29
N LEU A 4 45.27 11.32 4.31
CA LEU A 4 44.23 11.44 5.33
C LEU A 4 42.90 11.92 4.74
N LEU A 5 42.95 12.89 3.81
CA LEU A 5 41.76 13.39 3.12
C LEU A 5 41.09 12.32 2.24
N ARG A 6 41.87 11.48 1.55
CA ARG A 6 41.35 10.34 0.77
C ARG A 6 40.72 9.28 1.67
N HIS A 7 41.32 9.03 2.84
CA HIS A 7 40.80 8.04 3.79
C HIS A 7 39.47 8.50 4.42
N LEU A 8 39.36 9.80 4.71
CA LEU A 8 38.12 10.41 5.21
C LEU A 8 37.01 10.40 4.14
N LEU A 9 37.34 10.76 2.90
CA LEU A 9 36.41 10.68 1.77
C LEU A 9 35.92 9.26 1.51
N ALA A 10 36.81 8.27 1.54
CA ALA A 10 36.44 6.86 1.39
C ALA A 10 35.54 6.36 2.52
N ASN A 11 35.80 6.78 3.77
CA ASN A 11 34.95 6.44 4.91
C ASN A 11 33.59 7.13 4.84
N VAL A 12 33.52 8.38 4.38
CA VAL A 12 32.25 9.11 4.18
C VAL A 12 31.43 8.49 3.04
N LEU A 13 32.07 8.10 1.93
CA LEU A 13 31.41 7.41 0.81
C LEU A 13 30.89 6.02 1.20
N ASN A 14 31.59 5.31 2.08
CA ASN A 14 31.12 4.06 2.66
C ASN A 14 29.97 4.28 3.66
N PHE A 15 30.08 5.30 4.52
CA PHE A 15 29.04 5.65 5.50
C PHE A 15 27.73 6.08 4.82
N LEU A 16 27.82 6.80 3.70
CA LEU A 16 26.67 7.20 2.87
C LEU A 16 26.15 6.08 1.95
N GLY A 17 26.75 4.88 1.96
CA GLY A 17 26.34 3.76 1.11
C GLY A 17 26.61 3.95 -0.39
N ILE A 18 27.32 5.01 -0.80
CA ILE A 18 27.56 5.37 -2.20
C ILE A 18 28.46 4.34 -2.88
N LYS A 19 29.46 3.80 -2.16
CA LYS A 19 30.32 2.73 -2.68
C LYS A 19 29.52 1.45 -2.97
N GLN A 20 28.62 1.08 -2.06
CA GLN A 20 27.75 -0.09 -2.22
C GLN A 20 26.79 0.07 -3.39
N LEU A 21 26.20 1.26 -3.56
CA LEU A 21 25.37 1.60 -4.71
C LEU A 21 26.16 1.53 -6.04
N TYR A 22 27.41 2.03 -6.04
CA TYR A 22 28.29 1.95 -7.21
C TYR A 22 28.63 0.49 -7.57
N GLU A 23 29.01 -0.32 -6.58
CA GLU A 23 29.30 -1.75 -6.79
C GLU A 23 28.07 -2.52 -7.29
N MET A 24 26.89 -2.28 -6.71
CA MET A 24 25.63 -2.85 -7.20
C MET A 24 25.34 -2.46 -8.65
N LYS A 25 25.54 -1.19 -9.01
CA LYS A 25 25.36 -0.72 -10.40
C LYS A 25 26.38 -1.36 -11.34
N LEU A 26 27.64 -1.48 -10.93
CA LEU A 26 28.68 -2.09 -11.74
C LEU A 26 28.37 -3.58 -11.99
N ILE A 27 27.98 -4.32 -10.95
CA ILE A 27 27.56 -5.73 -11.05
C ILE A 27 26.33 -5.85 -11.96
N HIS A 28 25.37 -4.94 -11.86
CA HIS A 28 24.19 -4.93 -12.72
C HIS A 28 24.57 -4.73 -14.20
N VAL A 29 25.44 -3.76 -14.51
CA VAL A 29 25.93 -3.51 -15.88
C VAL A 29 26.70 -4.72 -16.43
N GLN A 30 27.57 -5.32 -15.62
CA GLN A 30 28.32 -6.52 -16.02
C GLN A 30 27.39 -7.72 -16.26
N SER A 31 26.42 -7.93 -15.37
CA SER A 31 25.40 -8.98 -15.51
C SER A 31 24.57 -8.80 -16.77
N HIS A 32 24.17 -7.57 -17.10
CA HIS A 32 23.45 -7.27 -18.33
C HIS A 32 24.30 -7.54 -19.57
N LYS A 33 25.58 -7.16 -19.56
CA LYS A 33 26.47 -7.45 -20.71
C LYS A 33 26.63 -8.95 -20.92
N LEU A 34 26.79 -9.70 -19.84
CA LEU A 34 26.85 -11.17 -19.89
C LEU A 34 25.54 -11.75 -20.44
N LEU A 35 24.40 -11.23 -20.01
CA LEU A 35 23.09 -11.63 -20.51
C LEU A 35 22.98 -11.44 -22.03
N CYS A 36 23.35 -10.27 -22.57
CA CYS A 36 23.31 -10.04 -24.02
C CYS A 36 24.16 -11.06 -24.80
N GLN A 37 25.36 -11.37 -24.30
CA GLN A 37 26.22 -12.39 -24.93
C GLN A 37 25.59 -13.79 -24.88
N ILE A 38 24.95 -14.13 -23.77
CA ILE A 38 24.22 -15.40 -23.63
C ILE A 38 23.03 -15.44 -24.60
N CYS A 39 22.28 -14.35 -24.72
CA CYS A 39 21.16 -14.25 -25.65
C CYS A 39 21.61 -14.45 -27.11
N GLU A 40 22.71 -13.82 -27.51
CA GLU A 40 23.29 -13.98 -28.86
C GLU A 40 23.68 -15.43 -29.16
N VAL A 41 24.29 -16.12 -28.20
CA VAL A 41 24.60 -17.56 -28.34
C VAL A 41 23.33 -18.39 -28.48
N ILE A 42 22.32 -18.14 -27.63
CA ILE A 42 21.05 -18.88 -27.65
C ILE A 42 20.26 -18.65 -28.94
N SER A 43 20.33 -17.45 -29.53
CA SER A 43 19.66 -17.15 -30.80
C SER A 43 20.22 -17.93 -31.99
N ASN A 44 21.49 -18.37 -31.90
CA ASN A 44 22.16 -19.16 -32.92
C ASN A 44 22.12 -20.68 -32.65
N SER A 45 21.52 -21.11 -31.54
CA SER A 45 21.41 -22.51 -31.14
C SER A 45 20.11 -23.16 -31.60
N ASP A 46 20.18 -24.46 -31.92
CA ASP A 46 19.03 -25.28 -32.30
C ASP A 46 18.08 -25.55 -31.12
N GLU A 47 16.82 -25.91 -31.39
CA GLU A 47 15.77 -26.17 -30.38
C GLU A 47 16.17 -27.24 -29.33
N GLN A 48 16.93 -28.25 -29.76
CA GLN A 48 17.49 -29.29 -28.90
C GLN A 48 18.51 -28.71 -27.91
N GLU A 49 19.43 -27.86 -28.38
CA GLU A 49 20.44 -27.20 -27.54
C GLU A 49 19.82 -26.23 -26.53
N ARG A 50 18.71 -25.58 -26.90
CA ARG A 50 17.95 -24.66 -26.01
C ARG A 50 17.22 -25.41 -24.89
N THR A 51 16.77 -26.63 -25.20
CA THR A 51 16.17 -27.54 -24.23
C THR A 51 17.22 -28.08 -23.27
N ASP A 52 18.37 -28.50 -23.79
CA ASP A 52 19.49 -29.05 -23.02
C ASP A 52 20.19 -27.99 -22.15
N SER A 53 20.20 -26.72 -22.58
CA SER A 53 20.75 -25.58 -21.83
C SER A 53 19.80 -24.98 -20.80
N HIS A 54 18.63 -25.59 -20.54
CA HIS A 54 17.65 -25.15 -19.54
C HIS A 54 17.10 -23.73 -19.73
N VAL A 55 17.14 -23.18 -20.95
CA VAL A 55 16.70 -21.80 -21.25
C VAL A 55 15.23 -21.58 -20.90
N TYR A 56 14.37 -22.53 -21.25
CA TYR A 56 12.94 -22.54 -20.90
C TYR A 56 12.71 -22.49 -19.37
N GLY A 57 13.51 -23.24 -18.61
CA GLY A 57 13.46 -23.23 -17.15
C GLY A 57 13.98 -21.92 -16.55
N ALA A 58 14.97 -21.29 -17.19
CA ALA A 58 15.52 -20.00 -16.77
C ALA A 58 14.51 -18.87 -16.94
N ILE A 59 13.87 -18.73 -18.11
CA ILE A 59 12.86 -17.68 -18.34
C ILE A 59 11.64 -17.86 -17.43
N ILE A 60 11.17 -19.10 -17.21
CA ILE A 60 10.09 -19.37 -16.24
C ILE A 60 10.49 -18.89 -14.85
N ARG A 61 11.69 -19.25 -14.36
CA ARG A 61 12.16 -18.80 -13.03
C ARG A 61 12.27 -17.28 -12.95
N ALA A 62 12.80 -16.64 -13.99
CA ALA A 62 12.90 -15.19 -14.06
C ALA A 62 11.53 -14.50 -13.98
N VAL A 63 10.52 -15.02 -14.69
CA VAL A 63 9.13 -14.54 -14.57
C VAL A 63 8.63 -14.70 -13.14
N LYS A 64 8.74 -15.89 -12.55
CA LYS A 64 8.28 -16.13 -11.16
C LYS A 64 8.94 -15.19 -10.15
N SER A 65 10.22 -14.91 -10.34
CA SER A 65 11.02 -14.05 -9.47
C SER A 65 10.90 -12.56 -9.77
N GLY A 66 10.27 -12.15 -10.88
CA GLY A 66 10.12 -10.74 -11.24
C GLY A 66 11.38 -10.09 -11.82
N ILE A 67 12.26 -10.85 -12.45
CA ILE A 67 13.51 -10.35 -13.06
C ILE A 67 13.19 -9.83 -14.47
N ILE A 68 12.67 -8.60 -14.54
CA ILE A 68 12.11 -8.00 -15.75
C ILE A 68 13.15 -7.90 -16.86
N GLU A 69 14.34 -7.40 -16.55
CA GLU A 69 15.42 -7.16 -17.52
C GLU A 69 15.84 -8.46 -18.21
N PHE A 70 15.90 -9.55 -17.45
CA PHE A 70 16.22 -10.86 -18.00
C PHE A 70 15.15 -11.37 -18.95
N VAL A 71 13.88 -11.30 -18.53
CA VAL A 71 12.75 -11.79 -19.35
C VAL A 71 12.64 -11.00 -20.65
N PHE A 72 12.80 -9.68 -20.57
CA PHE A 72 12.68 -8.80 -21.73
C PHE A 72 13.79 -9.02 -22.75
N GLU A 73 15.05 -9.05 -22.32
CA GLU A 73 16.18 -9.25 -23.24
C GLU A 73 16.11 -10.63 -23.92
N MET A 74 15.74 -11.67 -23.16
CA MET A 74 15.55 -13.01 -23.69
C MET A 74 14.46 -13.07 -24.75
N LEU A 75 13.31 -12.43 -24.53
CA LEU A 75 12.20 -12.43 -25.49
C LEU A 75 12.49 -11.57 -26.73
N ARG A 76 13.28 -10.50 -26.57
CA ARG A 76 13.69 -9.64 -27.68
C ARG A 76 14.59 -10.39 -28.66
N GLU A 77 15.60 -11.07 -28.15
CA GLU A 77 16.55 -11.82 -28.99
C GLU A 77 15.96 -13.14 -29.47
N ASN A 78 14.95 -13.67 -28.76
CA ASN A 78 14.33 -14.95 -29.03
C ASN A 78 12.81 -14.95 -28.80
N PRO A 79 12.03 -14.40 -29.76
CA PRO A 79 10.58 -14.26 -29.61
C PRO A 79 9.83 -15.57 -29.38
N ASP A 80 10.33 -16.69 -29.91
CA ASP A 80 9.70 -18.01 -29.77
C ASP A 80 9.64 -18.50 -28.31
N LEU A 81 10.49 -17.96 -27.43
CA LEU A 81 10.42 -18.25 -26.00
C LEU A 81 9.10 -17.79 -25.38
N VAL A 82 8.33 -16.93 -26.04
CA VAL A 82 6.98 -16.59 -25.58
C VAL A 82 6.09 -17.81 -25.48
N TRP A 83 6.33 -18.86 -26.29
CA TRP A 83 5.55 -20.11 -26.33
C TRP A 83 5.87 -21.07 -25.17
N THR A 84 6.85 -20.73 -24.34
CA THR A 84 7.24 -21.52 -23.17
C THR A 84 6.07 -21.75 -22.23
N ASN A 85 5.89 -23.00 -21.83
CA ASN A 85 4.94 -23.42 -20.81
C ASN A 85 5.69 -24.15 -19.68
N ASP A 86 5.21 -24.01 -18.45
CA ASP A 86 5.74 -24.80 -17.34
C ASP A 86 5.18 -26.23 -17.33
N LYS A 87 5.63 -27.05 -16.38
CA LYS A 87 5.20 -28.44 -16.21
C LYS A 87 3.68 -28.62 -16.01
N ARG A 88 2.96 -27.56 -15.64
CA ARG A 88 1.50 -27.54 -15.47
C ARG A 88 0.79 -26.93 -16.68
N GLY A 89 1.50 -26.70 -17.79
CA GLY A 89 0.93 -26.08 -18.99
C GLY A 89 0.71 -24.57 -18.86
N ARG A 90 1.23 -23.92 -17.82
CA ARG A 90 1.05 -22.47 -17.59
C ARG A 90 2.02 -21.68 -18.45
N ASN A 91 1.51 -20.77 -19.26
CA ASN A 91 2.32 -19.86 -20.07
C ASN A 91 2.94 -18.72 -19.26
N LEU A 92 3.81 -17.93 -19.88
CA LEU A 92 4.47 -16.79 -19.23
C LEU A 92 3.49 -15.73 -18.68
N PHE A 93 2.35 -15.49 -19.36
CA PHE A 93 1.32 -14.54 -18.91
C PHE A 93 0.65 -15.02 -17.62
N SER A 94 0.22 -16.28 -17.58
CA SER A 94 -0.47 -16.86 -16.43
C SER A 94 0.47 -17.02 -15.24
N LEU A 95 1.76 -17.29 -15.48
CA LEU A 95 2.81 -17.25 -14.46
C LEU A 95 3.06 -15.83 -13.94
N ALA A 96 3.14 -14.83 -14.81
CA ALA A 96 3.27 -13.43 -14.37
C ALA A 96 2.07 -13.03 -13.49
N VAL A 97 0.87 -13.50 -13.83
CA VAL A 97 -0.33 -13.24 -13.04
C VAL A 97 -0.34 -13.95 -11.70
N LEU A 98 -0.04 -15.24 -11.71
CA LEU A 98 0.03 -16.06 -10.51
C LEU A 98 1.04 -15.49 -9.51
N HIS A 99 2.16 -14.94 -9.99
CA HIS A 99 3.23 -14.40 -9.16
C HIS A 99 3.15 -12.89 -8.90
N ARG A 100 2.05 -12.22 -9.28
CA ARG A 100 1.81 -10.77 -9.09
C ARG A 100 2.87 -9.87 -9.75
N GLN A 101 3.38 -10.28 -10.91
CA GLN A 101 4.46 -9.59 -11.63
C GLN A 101 3.89 -8.60 -12.65
N ALA A 102 3.33 -7.49 -12.13
CA ALA A 102 2.63 -6.48 -12.92
C ALA A 102 3.45 -5.98 -14.13
N LYS A 103 4.71 -5.59 -13.89
CA LYS A 103 5.60 -5.02 -14.92
C LYS A 103 5.93 -6.00 -16.03
N ILE A 104 6.13 -7.28 -15.71
CA ILE A 104 6.39 -8.32 -16.71
C ILE A 104 5.13 -8.51 -17.54
N LEU A 105 3.96 -8.61 -16.91
CA LEU A 105 2.70 -8.76 -17.63
C LEU A 105 2.43 -7.56 -18.56
N SER A 106 2.68 -6.34 -18.08
CA SER A 106 2.60 -5.11 -18.88
C SER A 106 3.42 -5.20 -20.16
N GLN A 107 4.70 -5.55 -20.05
CA GLN A 107 5.59 -5.65 -21.21
C GLN A 107 5.18 -6.79 -22.15
N LEU A 108 4.78 -7.94 -21.61
CA LEU A 108 4.29 -9.07 -22.42
C LEU A 108 3.06 -8.70 -23.25
N LEU A 109 2.16 -7.87 -22.71
CA LEU A 109 0.97 -7.37 -23.40
C LEU A 109 1.34 -6.32 -24.47
N GLU A 110 2.31 -5.43 -24.20
CA GLU A 110 2.80 -4.43 -25.16
C GLU A 110 3.48 -5.05 -26.39
N LEU A 111 4.12 -6.21 -26.23
CA LEU A 111 4.76 -6.93 -27.34
C LEU A 111 3.76 -7.50 -28.36
N HIS A 112 2.44 -7.35 -28.17
CA HIS A 112 1.37 -7.84 -29.05
C HIS A 112 1.51 -9.34 -29.42
N LEU A 113 2.19 -10.12 -28.57
CA LEU A 113 2.42 -11.55 -28.77
C LEU A 113 1.12 -12.33 -28.49
N SER A 114 0.20 -12.26 -29.45
CA SER A 114 -1.10 -12.94 -29.56
C SER A 114 -2.02 -12.83 -28.34
N THR A 115 -3.09 -12.04 -28.48
CA THR A 115 -4.29 -12.07 -27.61
C THR A 115 -4.86 -13.49 -27.42
N THR A 116 -4.52 -14.44 -28.31
CA THR A 116 -4.86 -15.86 -28.19
C THR A 116 -4.29 -16.51 -26.92
N ARG A 117 -3.11 -16.09 -26.44
CA ARG A 117 -2.45 -16.69 -25.24
C ARG A 117 -3.11 -16.29 -23.94
N THR A 118 -3.89 -15.20 -23.90
CA THR A 118 -4.63 -14.82 -22.69
C THR A 118 -5.74 -15.80 -22.34
N CYS A 119 -6.20 -16.58 -23.33
CA CYS A 119 -7.23 -17.58 -23.20
C CYS A 119 -6.69 -19.01 -22.98
N SER A 120 -5.37 -19.18 -22.87
CA SER A 120 -4.79 -20.52 -22.64
C SER A 120 -5.17 -21.04 -21.26
N LEU A 121 -5.43 -22.34 -21.18
CA LEU A 121 -5.74 -23.04 -19.93
C LEU A 121 -4.54 -23.89 -19.49
N ASP A 122 -4.35 -24.00 -18.17
CA ASP A 122 -3.42 -24.96 -17.59
C ASP A 122 -4.01 -26.39 -17.61
N VAL A 123 -3.23 -27.38 -17.15
CA VAL A 123 -3.68 -28.79 -17.09
C VAL A 123 -4.94 -29.02 -16.24
N ASN A 124 -5.28 -28.07 -15.37
CA ASN A 124 -6.46 -28.11 -14.50
C ASN A 124 -7.63 -27.26 -15.05
N GLY A 125 -7.52 -26.77 -16.29
CA GLY A 125 -8.54 -25.90 -16.88
C GLY A 125 -8.55 -24.47 -16.31
N ASN A 126 -7.51 -24.05 -15.59
CA ASN A 126 -7.42 -22.70 -15.04
C ASN A 126 -6.91 -21.73 -16.11
N GLY A 127 -7.69 -20.68 -16.38
CA GLY A 127 -7.27 -19.57 -17.20
C GLY A 127 -6.48 -18.52 -16.41
N MET A 128 -6.09 -17.44 -17.07
CA MET A 128 -5.36 -16.34 -16.44
C MET A 128 -6.12 -15.71 -15.27
N LEU A 129 -7.45 -15.57 -15.37
CA LEU A 129 -8.25 -14.99 -14.30
C LEU A 129 -8.35 -15.93 -13.08
N HIS A 130 -8.39 -17.26 -13.29
CA HIS A 130 -8.27 -18.22 -12.19
C HIS A 130 -6.92 -18.07 -11.48
N MET A 131 -5.81 -17.84 -12.20
CA MET A 131 -4.50 -17.60 -11.59
C MET A 131 -4.45 -16.34 -10.73
N ALA A 132 -5.21 -15.29 -11.09
CA ALA A 132 -5.38 -14.11 -10.24
C ALA A 132 -6.16 -14.45 -8.96
N GLY A 133 -7.09 -15.41 -9.05
CA GLY A 133 -7.83 -16.00 -7.93
C GLY A 133 -7.03 -16.95 -7.04
N MET A 134 -5.86 -17.39 -7.48
CA MET A 134 -5.00 -18.29 -6.71
C MET A 134 -4.11 -17.52 -5.75
N SER A 135 -3.96 -18.05 -4.54
CA SER A 135 -2.98 -17.58 -3.57
C SER A 135 -1.81 -18.55 -3.55
N GLU A 136 -0.68 -18.17 -4.17
CA GLU A 136 0.54 -18.95 -4.03
C GLU A 136 1.28 -18.49 -2.77
N ARG A 137 1.73 -19.42 -1.92
CA ARG A 137 2.44 -19.10 -0.67
C ARG A 137 3.74 -18.30 -0.90
N SER A 138 4.21 -18.24 -2.15
CA SER A 138 5.39 -17.49 -2.62
C SER A 138 5.12 -16.02 -2.96
N THR A 139 3.86 -15.61 -3.17
CA THR A 139 3.52 -14.23 -3.55
C THR A 139 3.46 -13.34 -2.33
N MET A 140 4.59 -12.69 -2.02
CA MET A 140 4.71 -11.35 -1.41
C MET A 140 3.78 -10.98 -0.23
N LEU A 141 3.22 -11.95 0.49
CA LEU A 141 2.31 -11.73 1.62
C LEU A 141 2.97 -10.95 2.78
N ASN A 142 4.30 -10.84 2.79
CA ASN A 142 5.06 -10.30 3.91
C ASN A 142 5.45 -8.83 3.80
N ARG A 143 5.08 -8.11 2.72
CA ARG A 143 5.52 -6.71 2.52
C ARG A 143 4.50 -5.63 2.89
N ILE A 144 3.22 -5.98 3.06
CA ILE A 144 2.16 -4.99 3.27
C ILE A 144 1.65 -5.12 4.71
N PRO A 145 1.70 -4.05 5.52
CA PRO A 145 1.15 -4.06 6.86
C PRO A 145 -0.38 -4.10 6.82
N GLY A 146 -0.99 -4.94 7.67
CA GLY A 146 -2.45 -5.05 7.83
C GLY A 146 -3.12 -6.02 6.84
N ALA A 147 -3.81 -7.02 7.37
CA ALA A 147 -4.51 -8.03 6.57
C ALA A 147 -5.59 -7.42 5.64
N ALA A 148 -6.19 -6.29 6.03
CA ALA A 148 -7.17 -5.59 5.20
C ALA A 148 -6.54 -4.97 3.94
N LEU A 149 -5.34 -4.41 4.05
CA LEU A 149 -4.60 -3.87 2.91
C LEU A 149 -4.11 -4.98 1.97
N GLN A 150 -3.74 -6.13 2.52
CA GLN A 150 -3.43 -7.32 1.71
C GLN A 150 -4.65 -7.77 0.90
N MET A 151 -5.81 -7.88 1.56
CA MET A 151 -7.08 -8.23 0.90
C MET A 151 -7.44 -7.22 -0.20
N GLN A 152 -7.31 -5.92 0.09
CA GLN A 152 -7.55 -4.86 -0.90
C GLN A 152 -6.68 -5.04 -2.14
N LYS A 153 -5.37 -5.27 -1.98
CA LYS A 153 -4.47 -5.41 -3.13
C LYS A 153 -4.70 -6.68 -3.94
N GLU A 154 -5.01 -7.79 -3.29
CA GLU A 154 -5.36 -9.04 -4.00
C GLU A 154 -6.64 -8.84 -4.83
N LEU A 155 -7.63 -8.12 -4.28
CA LEU A 155 -8.85 -7.83 -5.00
C LEU A 155 -8.64 -6.81 -6.13
N GLN A 156 -7.82 -5.78 -5.93
CA GLN A 156 -7.40 -4.86 -7.00
C GLN A 156 -6.68 -5.61 -8.12
N TRP A 157 -5.75 -6.50 -7.77
CA TRP A 157 -5.05 -7.36 -8.72
C TRP A 157 -6.02 -8.20 -9.55
N PHE A 158 -6.97 -8.86 -8.88
CA PHE A 158 -7.99 -9.65 -9.56
C PHE A 158 -8.82 -8.80 -10.53
N LYS A 159 -9.28 -7.61 -10.09
CA LYS A 159 -10.05 -6.67 -10.92
C LYS A 159 -9.27 -6.15 -12.12
N GLU A 160 -8.00 -5.84 -11.94
CA GLU A 160 -7.14 -5.39 -13.02
C GLU A 160 -6.96 -6.49 -14.08
N VAL A 161 -6.67 -7.73 -13.68
CA VAL A 161 -6.60 -8.88 -14.61
C VAL A 161 -7.95 -9.15 -15.27
N GLU A 162 -9.07 -8.99 -14.56
CA GLU A 162 -10.43 -9.10 -15.10
C GLU A 162 -10.67 -8.12 -16.26
N THR A 163 -10.05 -6.94 -16.24
CA THR A 163 -10.15 -5.97 -17.35
C THR A 163 -9.31 -6.35 -18.58
N ILE A 164 -8.24 -7.14 -18.40
CA ILE A 164 -7.34 -7.55 -19.47
C ILE A 164 -7.90 -8.75 -20.23
N VAL A 165 -8.56 -9.68 -19.54
CA VAL A 165 -9.07 -10.91 -20.16
C VAL A 165 -10.39 -10.70 -20.91
N HIS A 166 -10.62 -11.51 -21.94
CA HIS A 166 -11.85 -11.48 -22.73
C HIS A 166 -13.09 -11.81 -21.86
N PRO A 167 -14.25 -11.15 -22.05
CA PRO A 167 -15.44 -11.37 -21.21
C PRO A 167 -15.90 -12.83 -21.13
N MET A 168 -15.74 -13.61 -22.22
CA MET A 168 -16.14 -15.02 -22.26
C MET A 168 -15.41 -15.91 -21.24
N VAL A 169 -14.19 -15.54 -20.80
CA VAL A 169 -13.42 -16.35 -19.84
C VAL A 169 -13.71 -15.99 -18.38
N ARG A 170 -14.52 -14.96 -18.11
CA ARG A 170 -14.83 -14.51 -16.74
C ARG A 170 -15.69 -15.49 -15.97
N GLU A 171 -16.57 -16.20 -16.67
CA GLU A 171 -17.48 -17.20 -16.10
C GLU A 171 -17.06 -18.64 -16.45
N ALA A 172 -15.89 -18.80 -17.09
CA ALA A 172 -15.38 -20.12 -17.47
C ALA A 172 -15.06 -20.93 -16.22
N LYS A 173 -15.53 -22.17 -16.17
CA LYS A 173 -15.28 -23.08 -15.05
C LYS A 173 -13.99 -23.86 -15.28
N ASN A 174 -13.19 -24.03 -14.23
CA ASN A 174 -12.04 -24.94 -14.25
C ASN A 174 -12.51 -26.40 -14.10
N ASN A 175 -11.56 -27.35 -14.04
CA ASN A 175 -11.87 -28.77 -13.89
C ASN A 175 -12.59 -29.10 -12.55
N ASP A 176 -12.47 -28.24 -11.54
CA ASP A 176 -13.19 -28.36 -10.26
C ASP A 176 -14.61 -27.77 -10.32
N GLY A 177 -15.02 -27.23 -11.47
CA GLY A 177 -16.34 -26.62 -11.65
C GLY A 177 -16.46 -25.19 -11.09
N LEU A 178 -15.35 -24.55 -10.72
CA LEU A 178 -15.30 -23.23 -10.11
C LEU A 178 -15.06 -22.13 -11.15
N THR A 179 -15.80 -21.03 -11.05
CA THR A 179 -15.48 -19.79 -11.75
C THR A 179 -14.24 -19.12 -11.13
N PRO A 180 -13.55 -18.21 -11.85
CA PRO A 180 -12.44 -17.45 -11.29
C PRO A 180 -12.80 -16.69 -10.02
N ARG A 181 -14.02 -16.13 -9.96
CA ARG A 181 -14.51 -15.38 -8.80
C ARG A 181 -14.78 -16.29 -7.61
N GLU A 182 -15.43 -17.44 -7.82
CA GLU A 182 -15.63 -18.45 -6.77
C GLU A 182 -14.30 -18.97 -6.23
N LEU A 183 -13.32 -19.21 -7.11
CA LEU A 183 -11.97 -19.62 -6.72
C LEU A 183 -11.26 -18.54 -5.89
N PHE A 184 -11.37 -17.27 -6.28
CA PHE A 184 -10.82 -16.14 -5.51
C PHE A 184 -11.43 -16.08 -4.10
N THR A 185 -12.76 -16.11 -3.99
CA THR A 185 -13.49 -16.11 -2.72
C THR A 185 -13.04 -17.25 -1.81
N ASN A 186 -12.92 -18.47 -2.36
CA ASN A 186 -12.52 -19.64 -1.58
C ASN A 186 -11.07 -19.53 -1.09
N ASN A 187 -10.13 -19.11 -1.94
CA ASN A 187 -8.72 -19.01 -1.59
C ASN A 187 -8.40 -17.84 -0.64
N HIS A 188 -9.19 -16.77 -0.67
CA HIS A 188 -8.95 -15.56 0.14
C HIS A 188 -9.89 -15.43 1.34
N LYS A 189 -10.71 -16.45 1.64
CA LYS A 189 -11.67 -16.43 2.76
C LYS A 189 -11.03 -16.11 4.11
N ASP A 190 -9.87 -16.70 4.40
CA ASP A 190 -9.18 -16.46 5.66
C ASP A 190 -8.55 -15.06 5.70
N MET A 191 -8.03 -14.57 4.56
CA MET A 191 -7.52 -13.21 4.44
C MET A 191 -8.62 -12.17 4.63
N LEU A 192 -9.81 -12.41 4.08
CA LEU A 192 -10.98 -11.55 4.29
C LEU A 192 -11.37 -11.48 5.77
N LYS A 193 -11.42 -12.63 6.47
CA LYS A 193 -11.70 -12.66 7.91
C LYS A 193 -10.65 -11.92 8.73
N MET A 194 -9.36 -12.13 8.43
CA MET A 194 -8.28 -11.42 9.10
C MET A 194 -8.33 -9.91 8.81
N GLY A 195 -8.69 -9.53 7.59
CA GLY A 195 -8.87 -8.14 7.20
C GLY A 195 -10.05 -7.47 7.92
N GLU A 196 -11.18 -8.15 8.00
CA GLU A 196 -12.36 -7.72 8.77
C GLU A 196 -11.99 -7.51 10.24
N GLN A 197 -11.35 -8.51 10.86
CA GLN A 197 -10.93 -8.45 12.25
C GLN A 197 -9.97 -7.28 12.50
N TRP A 198 -8.96 -7.12 11.64
CA TRP A 198 -7.99 -6.03 11.75
C TRP A 198 -8.67 -4.65 11.67
N MET A 199 -9.65 -4.47 10.77
CA MET A 199 -10.39 -3.21 10.67
C MET A 199 -11.28 -2.96 11.89
N LYS A 200 -11.97 -3.99 12.39
CA LYS A 200 -12.81 -3.88 13.59
C LYS A 200 -12.00 -3.56 14.83
N ASP A 201 -10.86 -4.21 15.03
CA ASP A 201 -9.98 -3.97 16.19
C ASP A 201 -9.40 -2.55 16.16
N THR A 202 -8.96 -2.11 14.97
CA THR A 202 -8.45 -0.75 14.76
C THR A 202 -9.54 0.28 15.00
N ALA A 203 -10.73 0.09 14.40
CA ALA A 203 -11.86 1.01 14.55
C ALA A 203 -12.34 1.08 16.01
N THR A 204 -12.40 -0.04 16.72
CA THR A 204 -12.79 -0.08 18.14
C THR A 204 -11.80 0.72 18.99
N SER A 205 -10.50 0.46 18.82
CA SER A 205 -9.44 1.16 19.56
C SER A 205 -9.48 2.67 19.30
N CYS A 206 -9.64 3.07 18.03
CA CYS A 206 -9.71 4.49 17.67
C CYS A 206 -11.01 5.15 18.12
N THR A 207 -12.13 4.42 18.18
CA THR A 207 -13.40 4.92 18.72
C THR A 207 -13.26 5.27 20.20
N VAL A 208 -12.61 4.42 20.99
CA VAL A 208 -12.37 4.69 22.41
C VAL A 208 -11.55 5.97 22.59
N VAL A 209 -10.43 6.11 21.86
CA VAL A 209 -9.60 7.32 21.91
C VAL A 209 -10.41 8.55 21.48
N SER A 210 -11.17 8.45 20.39
CA SER A 210 -12.00 9.55 19.89
C SER A 210 -13.06 9.97 20.91
N ALA A 211 -13.75 9.00 21.53
CA ALA A 211 -14.76 9.26 22.56
C ALA A 211 -14.14 9.94 23.81
N LEU A 212 -12.95 9.51 24.24
CA LEU A 212 -12.23 10.18 25.33
C LEU A 212 -11.94 11.64 24.98
N ILE A 213 -11.47 11.94 23.76
CA ILE A 213 -11.23 13.33 23.34
C ILE A 213 -12.53 14.13 23.36
N VAL A 214 -13.64 13.57 22.85
CA VAL A 214 -14.97 14.24 22.92
C VAL A 214 -15.30 14.61 24.36
N THR A 215 -15.13 13.69 25.31
CA THR A 215 -15.44 13.97 26.73
C THR A 215 -14.54 15.03 27.35
N ILE A 216 -13.23 15.01 27.05
CA ILE A 216 -12.26 15.97 27.61
C ILE A 216 -12.52 17.37 27.04
N MET A 217 -12.72 17.49 25.73
CA MET A 217 -12.98 18.78 25.09
C MET A 217 -14.35 19.33 25.46
N PHE A 218 -15.38 18.49 25.54
CA PHE A 218 -16.68 18.93 26.02
C PHE A 218 -16.60 19.49 27.44
N ALA A 219 -15.84 18.85 28.34
CA ALA A 219 -15.61 19.40 29.67
C ALA A 219 -14.84 20.73 29.63
N ALA A 220 -13.76 20.80 28.82
CA ALA A 220 -12.95 22.00 28.66
C ALA A 220 -13.73 23.21 28.13
N ALA A 221 -14.70 23.00 27.24
CA ALA A 221 -15.61 24.04 26.76
C ALA A 221 -16.41 24.72 27.88
N PHE A 222 -16.77 23.99 28.95
CA PHE A 222 -17.52 24.55 30.09
C PHE A 222 -16.61 24.96 31.25
N THR A 223 -15.42 24.38 31.36
CA THR A 223 -14.42 24.74 32.37
C THR A 223 -13.37 25.67 31.77
N ILE A 224 -13.83 26.81 31.24
CA ILE A 224 -12.96 27.74 30.51
C ILE A 224 -11.81 28.29 31.38
N PRO A 225 -10.62 28.54 30.80
CA PRO A 225 -9.50 29.11 31.51
C PRO A 225 -9.87 30.49 32.10
N GLY A 226 -9.61 30.70 33.39
CA GLY A 226 -9.93 31.96 34.10
C GLY A 226 -11.39 32.11 34.54
N GLY A 227 -12.29 31.24 34.11
CA GLY A 227 -13.71 31.28 34.47
C GLY A 227 -14.49 32.45 33.86
N ASN A 228 -15.72 32.63 34.37
CA ASN A 228 -16.64 33.68 33.96
C ASN A 228 -16.61 34.85 34.95
N LYS A 229 -16.84 36.07 34.45
CA LYS A 229 -17.08 37.25 35.28
C LYS A 229 -18.41 37.09 36.02
N GLN A 230 -18.44 37.54 37.28
CA GLN A 230 -19.62 37.42 38.14
C GLN A 230 -20.78 38.35 37.72
N ASP A 231 -20.48 39.45 37.03
CA ASP A 231 -21.46 40.50 36.74
C ASP A 231 -22.31 40.20 35.49
N ASP A 232 -21.71 39.68 34.42
CA ASP A 232 -22.34 39.46 33.11
C ASP A 232 -22.30 37.99 32.65
N GLY A 233 -21.58 37.12 33.37
CA GLY A 233 -21.38 35.72 33.01
C GLY A 233 -20.44 35.50 31.82
N LEU A 234 -19.78 36.54 31.30
CA LEU A 234 -18.90 36.44 30.15
C LEU A 234 -17.53 35.87 30.52
N PRO A 235 -16.83 35.16 29.60
CA PRO A 235 -15.47 34.71 29.81
C PRO A 235 -14.52 35.84 30.23
N LEU A 236 -13.72 35.62 31.27
CA LEU A 236 -12.78 36.63 31.77
C LEU A 236 -11.80 37.11 30.69
N PHE A 237 -11.35 36.18 29.84
CA PHE A 237 -10.36 36.43 28.78
C PHE A 237 -10.98 36.58 27.38
N LEU A 238 -12.26 36.95 27.27
CA LEU A 238 -12.98 37.03 25.99
C LEU A 238 -12.26 37.87 24.91
N HIS A 239 -11.53 38.91 25.31
CA HIS A 239 -10.82 39.82 24.40
C HIS A 239 -9.36 39.45 24.15
N GLU A 240 -8.87 38.34 24.71
CA GLU A 240 -7.50 37.87 24.50
C GLU A 240 -7.44 36.93 23.29
N ASP A 241 -6.49 37.17 22.38
CA ASP A 241 -6.33 36.35 21.17
C ASP A 241 -6.10 34.86 21.50
N LEU A 242 -5.37 34.57 22.57
CA LEU A 242 -5.11 33.20 23.03
C LEU A 242 -6.39 32.48 23.47
N PHE A 243 -7.36 33.20 24.04
CA PHE A 243 -8.64 32.62 24.44
C PHE A 243 -9.48 32.25 23.21
N MET A 244 -9.44 33.07 22.16
CA MET A 244 -10.08 32.73 20.89
C MET A 244 -9.45 31.49 20.24
N VAL A 245 -8.11 31.37 20.27
CA VAL A 245 -7.41 30.16 19.81
C VAL A 245 -7.84 28.94 20.61
N PHE A 246 -7.98 29.06 21.93
CA PHE A 246 -8.48 27.98 22.79
C PHE A 246 -9.87 27.51 22.38
N ILE A 247 -10.87 28.40 22.34
CA ILE A 247 -12.27 28.04 22.04
C ILE A 247 -12.42 27.46 20.62
N ILE A 248 -11.74 28.04 19.63
CA ILE A 248 -11.80 27.54 18.25
C ILE A 248 -11.15 26.15 18.16
N SER A 249 -9.99 25.96 18.78
CA SER A 249 -9.28 24.67 18.76
C SER A 249 -10.05 23.58 19.50
N ASP A 250 -10.66 23.91 20.64
CA ASP A 250 -11.51 23.02 21.42
C ASP A 250 -12.72 22.54 20.60
N ALA A 251 -13.46 23.48 19.99
CA ALA A 251 -14.59 23.16 19.13
C ALA A 251 -14.18 22.28 17.93
N LEU A 252 -13.07 22.62 17.25
CA LEU A 252 -12.54 21.83 16.14
C LEU A 252 -12.16 20.41 16.58
N SER A 253 -11.53 20.26 17.75
CA SER A 253 -11.21 18.96 18.33
C SER A 253 -12.46 18.14 18.60
N LEU A 254 -13.45 18.72 19.28
CA LEU A 254 -14.69 18.06 19.65
C LEU A 254 -15.48 17.57 18.44
N PHE A 255 -15.71 18.45 17.46
CA PHE A 255 -16.48 18.08 16.26
C PHE A 255 -15.74 17.07 15.39
N SER A 256 -14.44 17.25 15.17
CA SER A 256 -13.63 16.30 14.40
C SER A 256 -13.58 14.93 15.08
N SER A 257 -13.44 14.87 16.40
CA SER A 257 -13.47 13.62 17.16
C SER A 257 -14.85 12.94 17.12
N SER A 258 -15.93 13.73 17.19
CA SER A 258 -17.29 13.21 17.05
C SER A 258 -17.53 12.63 15.65
N THR A 259 -17.04 13.28 14.61
CA THR A 259 -17.06 12.74 13.24
C THR A 259 -16.27 11.43 13.15
N SER A 260 -15.07 11.37 13.74
CA SER A 260 -14.25 10.16 13.83
C SER A 260 -15.02 8.99 14.47
N VAL A 261 -15.69 9.21 15.61
CA VAL A 261 -16.53 8.20 16.28
C VAL A 261 -17.61 7.65 15.35
N LEU A 262 -18.35 8.53 14.65
CA LEU A 262 -19.42 8.10 13.74
C LEU A 262 -18.88 7.28 12.56
N ILE A 263 -17.73 7.67 12.01
CA ILE A 263 -17.10 6.94 10.90
C ILE A 263 -16.60 5.56 11.37
N PHE A 264 -15.95 5.47 12.53
CA PHE A 264 -15.51 4.19 13.07
C PHE A 264 -16.68 3.28 13.46
N LEU A 265 -17.77 3.83 14.00
CA LEU A 265 -19.02 3.09 14.19
C LEU A 265 -19.58 2.58 12.85
N GLY A 266 -19.49 3.40 11.80
CA GLY A 266 -19.83 3.01 10.43
C GLY A 266 -18.95 1.89 9.87
N ILE A 267 -17.71 1.74 10.33
CA ILE A 267 -16.82 0.60 10.01
C ILE A 267 -17.27 -0.64 10.77
N LEU A 268 -17.60 -0.52 12.06
CA LEU A 268 -18.06 -1.66 12.89
C LEU A 268 -19.40 -2.24 12.42
N THR A 269 -20.28 -1.41 11.85
CA THR A 269 -21.60 -1.81 11.34
C THR A 269 -21.63 -2.18 9.85
N SER A 270 -20.48 -2.11 9.16
CA SER A 270 -20.40 -2.47 7.73
C SER A 270 -20.58 -3.98 7.50
N ARG A 271 -21.02 -4.35 6.30
CA ARG A 271 -21.27 -5.75 5.90
C ARG A 271 -20.00 -6.57 5.66
N TYR A 272 -18.87 -5.91 5.34
CA TYR A 272 -17.60 -6.55 4.99
C TYR A 272 -17.72 -7.53 3.81
N ALA A 273 -18.48 -7.14 2.77
CA ALA A 273 -18.44 -7.87 1.51
C ALA A 273 -17.05 -7.73 0.88
N GLU A 274 -16.62 -8.70 0.06
CA GLU A 274 -15.31 -8.66 -0.60
C GLU A 274 -15.06 -7.32 -1.32
N ASP A 275 -16.02 -6.87 -2.13
CA ASP A 275 -15.89 -5.61 -2.89
C ASP A 275 -15.84 -4.35 -2.01
N ASP A 276 -16.30 -4.42 -0.75
CA ASP A 276 -16.21 -3.31 0.18
C ASP A 276 -14.74 -2.99 0.53
N PHE A 277 -13.83 -3.97 0.44
CA PHE A 277 -12.40 -3.80 0.69
C PHE A 277 -11.69 -3.00 -0.41
N LEU A 278 -12.30 -2.78 -1.57
CA LEU A 278 -11.68 -1.97 -2.64
C LEU A 278 -11.66 -0.48 -2.29
N TRP A 279 -12.81 0.06 -1.89
CA TRP A 279 -13.02 1.50 -1.77
C TRP A 279 -13.74 1.89 -0.49
N SER A 280 -14.88 1.29 -0.19
CA SER A 280 -15.77 1.70 0.90
C SER A 280 -15.08 1.65 2.26
N LEU A 281 -14.51 0.49 2.61
CA LEU A 281 -13.88 0.26 3.90
C LEU A 281 -12.57 1.07 4.06
N PRO A 282 -11.60 1.02 3.11
CA PRO A 282 -10.39 1.85 3.19
C PRO A 282 -10.68 3.34 3.27
N THR A 283 -11.67 3.84 2.50
CA THR A 283 -12.05 5.26 2.54
C THR A 283 -12.56 5.68 3.91
N LYS A 284 -13.47 4.89 4.52
CA LYS A 284 -13.93 5.15 5.88
C LYS A 284 -12.76 5.15 6.88
N MET A 285 -11.84 4.19 6.76
CA MET A 285 -10.68 4.10 7.66
C MET A 285 -9.77 5.33 7.52
N ILE A 286 -9.48 5.76 6.30
CA ILE A 286 -8.68 6.96 6.01
C ILE A 286 -9.35 8.21 6.61
N ILE A 287 -10.65 8.40 6.38
CA ILE A 287 -11.39 9.56 6.90
C ILE A 287 -11.39 9.56 8.43
N GLY A 288 -11.72 8.43 9.08
CA GLY A 288 -11.78 8.33 10.53
C GLY A 288 -10.43 8.59 11.20
N LEU A 289 -9.34 8.01 10.67
CA LEU A 289 -8.00 8.25 11.19
C LEU A 289 -7.52 9.69 10.94
N SER A 290 -7.90 10.30 9.81
CA SER A 290 -7.53 11.69 9.49
C SER A 290 -8.24 12.69 10.41
N THR A 291 -9.54 12.49 10.67
CA THR A 291 -10.30 13.36 11.60
C THR A 291 -9.85 13.15 13.05
N LEU A 292 -9.49 11.92 13.44
CA LEU A 292 -8.87 11.67 14.74
C LEU A 292 -7.51 12.37 14.88
N PHE A 293 -6.65 12.30 13.86
CA PHE A 293 -5.37 12.99 13.87
C PHE A 293 -5.54 14.51 14.03
N PHE A 294 -6.43 15.10 13.23
CA PHE A 294 -6.76 16.52 13.31
C PHE A 294 -7.27 16.90 14.71
N SER A 295 -8.12 16.05 15.30
CA SER A 295 -8.64 16.22 16.66
C SER A 295 -7.55 16.23 17.74
N ILE A 296 -6.57 15.34 17.65
CA ILE A 296 -5.44 15.29 18.60
C ILE A 296 -4.57 16.55 18.47
N ALA A 297 -4.32 17.00 17.24
CA ALA A 297 -3.53 18.21 17.01
C ALA A 297 -4.23 19.46 17.59
N THR A 298 -5.53 19.63 17.33
CA THR A 298 -6.31 20.76 17.86
C THR A 298 -6.49 20.68 19.38
N MET A 299 -6.64 19.49 19.95
CA MET A 299 -6.64 19.30 21.41
C MET A 299 -5.32 19.79 22.04
N MET A 300 -4.17 19.45 21.45
CA MET A 300 -2.86 19.89 21.95
C MET A 300 -2.66 21.41 21.78
N MET A 301 -3.23 22.02 20.73
CA MET A 301 -3.28 23.48 20.57
C MET A 301 -4.14 24.14 21.66
N ALA A 302 -5.33 23.60 21.95
CA ALA A 302 -6.20 24.09 23.01
C ALA A 302 -5.50 24.00 24.38
N PHE A 303 -4.86 22.88 24.67
CA PHE A 303 -4.07 22.71 25.90
C PHE A 303 -2.94 23.74 26.01
N SER A 304 -2.19 23.94 24.93
CA SER A 304 -1.08 24.92 24.90
C SER A 304 -1.58 26.36 25.09
N ALA A 305 -2.71 26.72 24.46
CA ALA A 305 -3.34 28.02 24.64
C ALA A 305 -3.77 28.24 26.09
N THR A 306 -4.37 27.25 26.73
CA THR A 306 -4.76 27.31 28.15
C THR A 306 -3.55 27.54 29.06
N ILE A 307 -2.44 26.82 28.85
CA ILE A 307 -1.22 27.00 29.64
C ILE A 307 -0.64 28.41 29.47
N LEU A 308 -0.63 28.94 28.24
CA LEU A 308 -0.18 30.31 27.96
C LEU A 308 -1.04 31.37 28.64
N ILE A 309 -2.36 31.17 28.71
CA ILE A 309 -3.29 32.07 29.40
C ILE A 309 -3.07 32.00 30.92
N MET A 310 -3.01 30.79 31.49
CA MET A 310 -2.94 30.60 32.94
C MET A 310 -1.60 30.99 33.56
N LEU A 311 -0.49 30.78 32.84
CA LEU A 311 0.88 30.99 33.33
C LEU A 311 1.55 32.20 32.65
N ARG A 312 0.77 33.20 32.25
CA ARG A 312 1.26 34.41 31.58
C ARG A 312 2.36 35.07 32.44
N GLY A 313 3.56 35.23 31.87
CA GLY A 313 4.72 35.82 32.52
C GLY A 313 5.71 34.84 33.19
N GLN A 314 5.42 33.54 33.21
CA GLN A 314 6.30 32.48 33.76
C GLN A 314 6.92 31.61 32.65
N SER A 315 7.61 32.23 31.68
CA SER A 315 8.13 31.54 30.48
C SER A 315 9.01 30.32 30.77
N TRP A 316 9.79 30.36 31.86
CA TRP A 316 10.62 29.24 32.31
C TRP A 316 9.84 27.93 32.52
N ILE A 317 8.56 28.02 32.89
CA ILE A 317 7.69 26.85 33.11
C ILE A 317 6.89 26.51 31.85
N VAL A 318 6.48 27.53 31.07
CA VAL A 318 5.62 27.35 29.89
C VAL A 318 6.35 26.66 28.75
N ASP A 319 7.57 27.09 28.43
CA ASP A 319 8.35 26.56 27.30
C ASP A 319 8.55 25.02 27.37
N PRO A 320 8.99 24.43 28.51
CA PRO A 320 9.14 22.97 28.59
C PRO A 320 7.80 22.22 28.51
N ILE A 321 6.70 22.79 29.03
CA ILE A 321 5.37 22.15 28.96
C ILE A 321 4.86 22.11 27.52
N ILE A 322 5.03 23.19 26.75
CA ILE A 322 4.64 23.23 25.33
C ILE A 322 5.48 22.26 24.51
N CYS A 323 6.80 22.18 24.76
CA CYS A 323 7.64 21.17 24.13
C CYS A 323 7.15 19.75 24.40
N LEU A 324 6.73 19.46 25.65
CA LEU A 324 6.18 18.16 26.01
C LEU A 324 4.83 17.88 25.34
N ALA A 325 3.97 18.89 25.20
CA ALA A 325 2.69 18.78 24.48
C ALA A 325 2.87 18.47 22.98
N GLY A 326 4.02 18.82 22.38
CA GLY A 326 4.36 18.45 21.02
C GLY A 326 4.71 16.96 20.83
N VAL A 327 5.12 16.26 21.90
CA VAL A 327 5.58 14.86 21.82
C VAL A 327 4.46 13.91 21.34
N PRO A 328 3.24 13.93 21.89
CA PRO A 328 2.14 13.08 21.39
C PRO A 328 1.83 13.32 19.91
N VAL A 329 1.83 14.58 19.45
CA VAL A 329 1.58 14.92 18.04
C VAL A 329 2.67 14.34 17.15
N ALA A 330 3.95 14.53 17.53
CA ALA A 330 5.09 14.01 16.79
C ALA A 330 5.09 12.47 16.73
N LEU A 331 4.79 11.80 17.85
CA LEU A 331 4.67 10.34 17.90
C LEU A 331 3.52 9.85 17.01
N PHE A 332 2.36 10.52 17.05
CA PHE A 332 1.23 10.13 16.22
C PHE A 332 1.54 10.31 14.73
N VAL A 333 2.16 11.44 14.34
CA VAL A 333 2.65 11.64 12.97
C VAL A 333 3.59 10.51 12.58
N MET A 334 4.60 10.20 13.39
CA MET A 334 5.57 9.17 13.05
C MET A 334 4.94 7.77 12.88
N MET A 335 3.97 7.40 13.73
CA MET A 335 3.37 6.06 13.73
C MET A 335 2.24 5.90 12.71
N GLN A 336 1.34 6.88 12.61
CA GLN A 336 0.10 6.76 11.84
C GLN A 336 0.20 7.35 10.44
N PHE A 337 1.07 8.34 10.22
CA PHE A 337 1.22 8.96 8.89
C PHE A 337 1.64 7.95 7.84
N ARG A 338 2.58 7.05 8.17
CA ARG A 338 3.01 5.99 7.24
C ARG A 338 1.84 5.09 6.84
N LEU A 339 1.03 4.66 7.81
CA LEU A 339 -0.14 3.82 7.57
C LEU A 339 -1.19 4.56 6.73
N LEU A 340 -1.47 5.83 7.02
CA LEU A 340 -2.39 6.67 6.24
C LEU A 340 -1.92 6.86 4.80
N VAL A 341 -0.63 7.15 4.60
CA VAL A 341 -0.04 7.31 3.27
C VAL A 341 -0.11 5.99 2.48
N GLU A 342 0.22 4.86 3.12
CA GLU A 342 0.13 3.55 2.48
C GLU A 342 -1.32 3.20 2.08
N MET A 343 -2.31 3.46 2.95
CA MET A 343 -3.74 3.28 2.60
C MET A 343 -4.19 4.22 1.50
N PHE A 344 -3.78 5.49 1.55
CA PHE A 344 -4.15 6.49 0.54
C PHE A 344 -3.58 6.14 -0.83
N ILE A 345 -2.29 5.79 -0.91
CA ILE A 345 -1.66 5.36 -2.16
C ILE A 345 -2.26 4.04 -2.64
N SER A 346 -2.53 3.08 -1.75
CA SER A 346 -3.14 1.81 -2.15
C SER A 346 -4.57 2.00 -2.67
N THR A 347 -5.32 2.97 -2.14
CA THR A 347 -6.71 3.21 -2.52
C THR A 347 -6.80 4.13 -3.74
N TYR A 348 -6.23 5.32 -3.69
CA TYR A 348 -6.37 6.37 -4.72
C TYR A 348 -5.16 6.52 -5.64
N GLY A 349 -4.08 5.78 -5.42
CA GLY A 349 -2.88 5.84 -6.23
C GLY A 349 -3.08 5.30 -7.66
N PRO A 350 -2.01 5.34 -8.48
CA PRO A 350 -2.06 4.75 -9.81
C PRO A 350 -2.39 3.26 -9.72
N GLY A 351 -3.19 2.78 -10.69
CA GLY A 351 -3.52 1.36 -10.82
C GLY A 351 -2.29 0.48 -10.99
N ILE A 352 -2.46 -0.83 -10.82
CA ILE A 352 -1.33 -1.77 -10.81
C ILE A 352 -0.64 -1.85 -12.18
N PHE A 353 -1.39 -1.65 -13.26
CA PHE A 353 -0.88 -1.58 -14.63
C PHE A 353 -0.81 -0.15 -15.13
N ASP A 354 0.20 0.14 -15.96
CA ASP A 354 0.24 1.39 -16.71
C ASP A 354 -0.98 1.49 -17.65
N ARG A 355 -1.67 2.64 -17.60
CA ARG A 355 -2.98 2.87 -18.23
C ARG A 355 -3.03 2.64 -19.75
N LYS A 356 -1.87 2.48 -20.40
CA LYS A 356 -1.70 2.21 -21.84
C LYS A 356 -2.09 0.78 -22.25
N ILE A 357 -2.28 -0.13 -21.30
CA ILE A 357 -2.45 -1.59 -21.57
C ILE A 357 -3.91 -2.01 -21.74
N LYS A 358 -4.88 -1.09 -21.77
CA LYS A 358 -6.27 -1.44 -22.04
C LYS A 358 -6.42 -1.94 -23.48
N LEU A 359 -6.37 -3.27 -23.65
CA LEU A 359 -6.69 -3.96 -24.89
C LEU A 359 -8.12 -3.58 -25.28
N THR A 360 -8.27 -2.78 -26.34
CA THR A 360 -9.57 -2.56 -26.97
C THR A 360 -9.95 -3.84 -27.71
N PHE A 361 -10.79 -4.65 -27.06
CA PHE A 361 -11.51 -5.71 -27.74
C PHE A 361 -12.62 -5.05 -28.56
N ASN A 362 -12.42 -4.92 -29.87
CA ASN A 362 -13.46 -4.55 -30.83
C ASN A 362 -14.19 -5.78 -31.34
#